data_AF-A0A847VXS3-F1
#
_entry.id   AF-A0A847VXS3-F1
#
_cell.length_a   1.000
_cell.length_b   1.000
_cell.length_c   1.000
_cell.angle_alpha   90.00
_cell.angle_beta   90.00
_cell.angle_gamma   90.00
#
_symmetry.space_group_name_H-M   'P 1'
#
loop_
_entity.id
_entity.type
_entity.pdbx_description
1 polymer ?
#
loop_
_entity_poly.entity_id
_entity_poly.type
_entity_poly.pdbx_seq_one_letter_code
_entity_poly.pdbx_strand_id
1 'polypeptide(L)' 'MGMEIKKEDFVHLHLHTEYSLLDGACRIERLLSHVKSIGQTACAITDHGVMYGCVDFF' A
#
# COMPACT_ATOMS: atom_id res chain seq x y z
N MET A 1 25.98 15.82 6.59
CA MET A 1 25.87 14.38 6.83
C MET A 1 24.51 13.96 6.28
N GLY A 2 24.47 13.50 5.03
CA GLY A 2 23.20 13.09 4.40
C GLY A 2 22.88 11.67 4.83
N MET A 3 21.68 11.44 5.36
CA MET A 3 21.19 10.08 5.59
C MET A 3 20.85 9.45 4.24
N GLU A 4 21.44 8.30 3.95
CA GLU A 4 21.06 7.46 2.82
C GLU A 4 19.72 6.78 3.17
N ILE A 5 18.68 7.05 2.38
CA ILE A 5 17.35 6.45 2.57
C ILE A 5 17.42 5.03 2.02
N LYS A 6 17.28 4.03 2.88
CA LYS A 6 17.16 2.63 2.43
C LYS A 6 15.75 2.40 1.89
N LYS A 7 15.58 1.42 1.00
CA LYS A 7 14.24 1.04 0.51
C LYS A 7 13.28 0.68 1.65
N GLU A 8 13.83 0.11 2.73
CA GLU A 8 13.13 -0.22 3.97
C GLU A 8 12.52 1.02 4.67
N ASP A 9 13.14 2.19 4.49
CA ASP A 9 12.79 3.45 5.18
C ASP A 9 11.66 4.21 4.46
N PHE A 10 11.22 3.75 3.30
CA PHE A 10 10.12 4.35 2.54
C PHE A 10 8.81 3.59 2.73
N VAL A 11 7.72 4.30 2.99
CA VAL A 11 6.39 3.70 3.21
C VAL A 11 5.32 4.46 2.43
N HIS A 12 4.46 3.74 1.71
CA HIS A 12 3.26 4.29 1.09
C HIS A 12 2.16 4.45 2.14
N LEU A 13 1.81 5.70 2.46
CA LEU A 13 0.73 6.03 3.41
C LEU A 13 -0.56 6.49 2.73
N HIS A 14 -0.54 6.65 1.41
CA HIS A 14 -1.70 7.01 0.60
C HIS A 14 -1.70 6.13 -0.65
N LEU A 15 -2.66 5.23 -0.74
CA LEU A 15 -2.75 4.23 -1.80
C LEU A 15 -4.19 3.75 -1.96
N HIS A 16 -4.64 3.63 -3.21
CA HIS A 16 -5.97 3.18 -3.57
C HIS A 16 -5.93 1.72 -4.04
N THR A 17 -6.75 0.86 -3.44
CA THR A 17 -6.90 -0.56 -3.78
C THR A 17 -7.97 -0.77 -4.84
N GLU A 18 -8.27 -2.01 -5.20
CA GLU A 18 -9.43 -2.35 -6.05
C GLU A 18 -10.78 -1.91 -5.44
N TYR A 19 -10.82 -1.57 -4.16
CA TYR A 19 -12.03 -1.07 -3.48
C TYR A 19 -12.29 0.42 -3.73
N SER A 20 -11.36 1.14 -4.35
CA SER A 20 -11.62 2.44 -4.99
C SER A 20 -12.31 2.23 -6.34
N LEU A 21 -13.61 1.92 -6.33
CA LEU A 21 -14.31 1.31 -7.48
C LEU A 21 -14.24 2.06 -8.83
N LEU A 22 -13.99 3.37 -8.82
CA LEU A 22 -13.97 4.17 -10.05
C LEU A 22 -12.59 4.17 -10.75
N ASP A 23 -11.50 4.04 -10.00
CA ASP A 23 -10.12 4.26 -10.48
C ASP A 23 -9.06 3.33 -9.84
N GLY A 24 -9.46 2.50 -8.90
CA GLY A 24 -8.63 1.56 -8.17
C GLY A 24 -8.23 0.36 -9.02
N ALA A 25 -6.94 0.25 -9.34
CA ALA A 25 -6.39 -0.86 -10.13
C ALA A 25 -5.50 -1.82 -9.31
N CYS A 26 -5.19 -1.47 -8.07
CA CYS A 26 -4.20 -2.18 -7.26
C CYS A 26 -4.87 -3.28 -6.41
N ARG A 27 -4.68 -4.56 -6.78
CA ARG A 27 -5.22 -5.68 -6.00
C ARG A 27 -4.49 -5.89 -4.68
N ILE A 28 -5.17 -6.02 -3.55
CA ILE A 28 -4.58 -6.18 -2.21
C ILE A 28 -3.51 -7.29 -2.17
N GLU A 29 -3.81 -8.49 -2.67
CA GLU A 29 -2.82 -9.60 -2.67
C GLU A 29 -1.54 -9.27 -3.44
N ARG A 30 -1.68 -8.60 -4.60
CA ARG A 30 -0.55 -8.21 -5.44
C ARG A 30 0.23 -7.06 -4.81
N LEU A 31 -0.48 -6.14 -4.17
CA LEU A 31 0.10 -5.04 -3.40
C LEU A 31 1.00 -5.56 -2.28
N LEU A 32 0.47 -6.42 -1.41
CA LEU A 32 1.22 -6.96 -0.27
C LEU A 32 2.45 -7.76 -0.72
N SER A 33 2.29 -8.57 -1.77
CA SER A 33 3.41 -9.30 -2.39
C SER A 33 4.49 -8.36 -2.93
N HIS A 34 4.08 -7.26 -3.56
CA HIS A 34 5.01 -6.28 -4.12
C HIS A 34 5.77 -5.52 -3.02
N VAL A 35 5.06 -4.96 -2.04
CA VAL A 35 5.63 -4.24 -0.87
C VAL A 35 6.67 -5.12 -0.16
N LYS A 36 6.34 -6.39 0.08
CA LYS A 36 7.29 -7.36 0.66
C LYS A 36 8.50 -7.61 -0.24
N SER A 37 8.31 -7.74 -1.56
CA SER A 37 9.41 -7.99 -2.51
C SER A 37 10.44 -6.85 -2.59
N ILE A 38 10.00 -5.61 -2.33
CA ILE A 38 10.88 -4.43 -2.36
C ILE A 38 11.49 -4.08 -1.00
N GLY A 39 11.26 -4.90 0.02
CA GLY A 39 11.86 -4.76 1.35
C GLY A 39 11.14 -3.78 2.28
N GLN A 40 9.94 -3.33 1.93
CA GLN A 40 9.13 -2.48 2.80
C GLN A 40 8.46 -3.32 3.89
N THR A 41 8.39 -2.75 5.09
CA THR A 41 7.81 -3.40 6.28
C THR A 41 6.40 -2.93 6.61
N ALA A 42 5.93 -1.87 5.94
CA ALA A 42 4.61 -1.29 6.14
C ALA A 42 4.04 -0.71 4.84
N CYS A 43 2.72 -0.63 4.75
CA CYS A 43 1.97 0.16 3.78
C CYS A 43 0.60 0.51 4.36
N ALA A 44 -0.07 1.52 3.81
CA ALA A 44 -1.45 1.86 4.15
C ALA A 44 -2.34 1.76 2.91
N ILE A 45 -3.63 1.55 3.13
CA ILE A 45 -4.69 1.67 2.13
C ILE A 45 -5.62 2.84 2.52
N THR A 46 -5.96 3.67 1.55
CA THR A 46 -6.73 4.90 1.72
C THR A 46 -7.71 5.06 0.56
N ASP A 47 -8.67 4.13 0.48
CA ASP A 47 -9.66 4.11 -0.60
C ASP A 47 -10.58 5.35 -0.58
N HIS A 48 -11.20 5.64 -1.73
CA HIS A 48 -12.04 6.83 -1.90
C HIS A 48 -13.30 6.80 -1.04
N GLY A 49 -13.24 7.43 0.14
CA GLY A 49 -14.39 7.65 1.02
C GLY A 49 -15.00 6.36 1.61
N VAL A 50 -14.27 5.24 1.54
CA VAL A 50 -14.75 3.92 1.95
C VAL A 50 -13.65 3.13 2.67
N MET A 51 -14.04 2.05 3.36
CA MET A 51 -13.14 1.13 4.09
C MET A 51 -13.43 -0.34 3.76
N TYR A 52 -13.93 -0.63 2.56
CA TYR A 52 -14.35 -1.99 2.19
C TYR A 52 -13.19 -2.99 2.21
N GLY A 53 -12.00 -2.56 1.77
CA GLY A 53 -10.81 -3.40 1.75
C GLY A 53 -10.14 -3.63 3.10
N CYS A 54 -10.63 -3.03 4.20
CA CYS A 54 -9.96 -3.15 5.49
C CYS A 54 -9.90 -4.61 5.98
N VAL A 55 -10.97 -5.40 5.81
CA VAL A 55 -10.97 -6.80 6.27
C VAL A 55 -10.02 -7.66 5.45
N ASP A 56 -9.94 -7.46 4.14
CA ASP A 56 -9.04 -8.22 3.26
C ASP A 56 -7.58 -7.80 3.40
N PHE A 57 -7.34 -6.57 3.87
CA PHE A 57 -6.00 -6.01 4.07
C PHE A 57 -5.34 -6.49 5.37
N PHE A 58 -6.11 -6.90 6.39
CA PHE A 58 -5.64 -7.32 7.71
C PHE A 58 -5.67 -8.85 7.89
#